data_AF-A0A4R2NAX5-F1
#
_entry.id   AF-A0A4R2NAX5-F1
#
_cell.length_a   1.000
_cell.length_b   1.000
_cell.length_c   1.000
_cell.angle_alpha   90.00
_cell.angle_beta   90.00
_cell.angle_gamma   90.00
#
_symmetry.space_group_name_H-M   'P 1'
#
loop_
_entity.id
_entity.type
_entity.pdbx_description
1 polymer ?
#
loop_
_entity_poly.entity_id
_entity_poly.type
_entity_poly.pdbx_seq_one_letter_code
_entity_poly.pdbx_strand_id
1 'polypeptide(L)' 'MRVGSLEHEKMMEVFEKTIQGRFDREPYELWKKSRIYQDGETNEKFIMFRFGYSAGRLEYMHR' A
#
# COMPACT_ATOMS: atom_id res chain seq x y z
N MET A 1 2.03 -9.56 4.94
CA MET A 1 1.78 -8.30 5.67
C MET A 1 0.29 -8.15 5.98
N ARG A 2 -0.05 -7.71 7.19
CA ARG A 2 -1.44 -7.46 7.62
C ARG A 2 -1.85 -6.03 7.25
N VAL A 3 -3.01 -5.85 6.59
CA VAL A 3 -3.55 -4.51 6.29
C VAL A 3 -3.80 -3.76 7.59
N GLY A 4 -3.34 -2.50 7.66
CA GLY A 4 -3.42 -1.64 8.83
C GLY A 4 -2.48 -2.01 9.99
N SER A 5 -1.46 -2.83 9.74
CA SER A 5 -0.32 -2.91 10.67
C SER A 5 0.61 -1.72 10.49
N LEU A 6 1.52 -1.51 11.45
CA LEU A 6 2.60 -0.52 11.34
C LEU A 6 3.43 -0.71 10.06
N GLU A 7 3.64 -1.96 9.63
CA GLU A 7 4.35 -2.26 8.37
C GLU A 7 3.57 -1.73 7.15
N HIS A 8 2.24 -1.88 7.16
CA HIS A 8 1.37 -1.36 6.11
C HIS A 8 1.36 0.16 6.08
N GLU A 9 1.28 0.82 7.24
CA GLU A 9 1.31 2.29 7.34
C GLU A 9 2.65 2.86 6.86
N LYS A 10 3.78 2.26 7.27
CA LYS A 10 5.11 2.66 6.78
C LYS A 10 5.24 2.47 5.27
N MET A 11 4.67 1.40 4.72
CA MET A 11 4.60 1.21 3.28
C MET A 11 3.81 2.32 2.60
N MET A 12 2.66 2.71 3.15
CA MET A 12 1.86 3.83 2.62
C MET A 12 2.66 5.12 2.63
N GLU A 13 3.38 5.42 3.72
CA GLU A 13 4.22 6.62 3.80
C GLU A 13 5.33 6.63 2.74
N VAL A 14 5.98 5.49 2.49
CA VAL A 14 7.00 5.38 1.44
C VAL A 14 6.37 5.59 0.07
N PHE A 15 5.22 4.98 -0.19
CA PHE A 15 4.48 5.16 -1.43
C PHE A 15 4.09 6.62 -1.67
N GLU A 16 3.50 7.27 -0.67
CA GLU A 16 3.04 8.67 -0.71
C GLU A 16 4.19 9.66 -0.94
N LYS A 17 5.42 9.30 -0.52
CA LYS A 17 6.64 10.08 -0.80
C LYS A 17 7.26 9.80 -2.17
N THR A 18 6.95 8.65 -2.78
CA THR A 18 7.62 8.17 -4.00
C THR A 18 6.87 8.59 -5.26
N ILE A 19 5.54 8.64 -5.21
CA ILE A 19 4.71 8.96 -6.36
C ILE A 19 3.97 10.27 -6.17
N GLN A 20 3.58 10.92 -7.27
CA GLN A 20 2.63 12.03 -7.23
C GLN A 20 1.20 11.48 -7.37
N GLY A 21 0.26 12.04 -6.60
CA GLY A 21 -1.13 11.63 -6.65
C GLY A 21 -1.99 12.27 -5.57
N ARG A 22 -3.28 11.93 -5.59
CA ARG A 22 -4.25 12.30 -4.54
C ARG A 22 -4.32 11.18 -3.51
N PHE A 23 -3.98 11.49 -2.26
CA PHE A 23 -3.84 10.50 -1.19
C PHE A 23 -4.97 10.51 -0.16
N ASP A 24 -6.13 11.07 -0.52
CA ASP A 24 -7.32 10.96 0.33
C ASP A 24 -7.67 9.48 0.53
N ARG A 25 -7.73 9.06 1.80
CA ARG A 25 -7.90 7.66 2.17
C ARG A 25 -9.38 7.30 2.28
N GLU A 26 -9.70 6.07 1.97
CA GLU A 26 -11.01 5.46 2.22
C GLU A 26 -11.18 5.12 3.71
N PRO A 27 -12.42 4.92 4.22
CA PRO A 27 -12.66 4.36 5.53
C PRO A 27 -11.93 3.03 5.74
N TYR A 28 -11.40 2.81 6.94
CA TYR A 28 -10.52 1.69 7.27
C TYR A 28 -11.17 0.31 7.04
N GLU A 29 -12.50 0.23 7.13
CA GLU A 29 -13.29 -0.97 6.87
C GLU A 29 -13.17 -1.44 5.43
N LEU A 30 -12.96 -0.51 4.49
CA LEU A 30 -12.80 -0.80 3.07
C LEU A 30 -11.39 -1.26 2.69
N TRP A 31 -10.40 -1.05 3.57
CA TRP A 31 -9.01 -1.39 3.27
C TRP A 31 -8.79 -2.88 3.10
N LYS A 32 -9.57 -3.71 3.82
CA LYS A 32 -9.56 -5.17 3.66
C LYS A 32 -10.00 -5.62 2.26
N LYS A 33 -10.69 -4.75 1.51
CA LYS A 33 -11.12 -4.97 0.12
C LYS A 33 -10.17 -4.31 -0.88
N SER A 34 -8.95 -3.95 -0.46
CA SER A 34 -7.95 -3.25 -1.27
C SER A 34 -8.43 -1.88 -1.80
N ARG A 35 -9.31 -1.22 -1.05
CA ARG A 35 -9.73 0.17 -1.29
C ARG A 35 -9.10 1.04 -0.20
N ILE A 36 -7.98 1.66 -0.53
CA ILE A 36 -7.12 2.42 0.38
C ILE A 36 -7.23 3.91 0.09
N TYR A 37 -7.15 4.28 -1.18
CA TYR A 37 -7.27 5.65 -1.65
C TYR A 37 -8.58 5.84 -2.40
N GLN A 38 -9.20 7.01 -2.24
CA GLN A 38 -10.46 7.37 -2.90
C GLN A 38 -10.27 7.55 -4.41
N ASP A 39 -9.07 7.97 -4.82
CA ASP A 39 -8.70 8.05 -6.22
C ASP A 39 -8.35 6.66 -6.76
N GLY A 40 -9.04 6.25 -7.83
CA GLY A 40 -8.90 4.91 -8.41
C GLY A 40 -7.50 4.65 -8.96
N GLU A 41 -6.87 5.65 -9.57
CA GLU A 41 -5.53 5.55 -10.15
C GLU A 41 -4.47 5.45 -9.04
N THR A 42 -4.54 6.30 -8.01
CA THR A 42 -3.66 6.19 -6.84
C THR A 42 -3.82 4.83 -6.16
N ASN A 43 -5.06 4.34 -6.01
CA ASN A 43 -5.31 3.05 -5.38
C ASN A 43 -4.73 1.88 -6.19
N GLU A 44 -4.86 1.91 -7.52
CA GLU A 44 -4.25 0.91 -8.40
C GLU A 44 -2.72 0.93 -8.32
N LYS A 45 -2.11 2.12 -8.37
CA LYS A 45 -0.67 2.29 -8.17
C LYS A 45 -0.21 1.75 -6.82
N PHE A 46 -0.98 1.98 -5.75
CA PHE A 46 -0.66 1.46 -4.42
C PHE A 46 -0.71 -0.06 -4.36
N ILE A 47 -1.71 -0.67 -5.01
CA ILE A 47 -1.83 -2.14 -5.11
C ILE A 47 -0.58 -2.72 -5.79
N MET A 48 -0.16 -2.14 -6.92
CA MET A 48 1.05 -2.57 -7.63
C MET A 48 2.32 -2.41 -6.76
N PHE A 49 2.47 -1.24 -6.11
CA PHE A 49 3.59 -0.98 -5.19
C PHE A 49 3.66 -2.01 -4.05
N ARG A 50 2.50 -2.31 -3.45
CA ARG A 50 2.36 -3.29 -2.37
C ARG A 50 2.74 -4.70 -2.82
N PHE A 51 2.38 -5.10 -4.04
CA PHE A 51 2.81 -6.39 -4.60
C PHE A 51 4.32 -6.47 -4.75
N GLY A 52 4.96 -5.44 -5.33
CA GLY A 52 6.40 -5.38 -5.47
C GLY A 52 7.14 -5.46 -4.13
N TYR A 53 6.72 -4.67 -3.14
CA TYR A 53 7.28 -4.75 -1.79
C TYR A 53 7.10 -6.15 -1.18
N SER A 54 5.93 -6.76 -1.34
CA SER A 54 5.66 -8.09 -0.77
C SER A 54 6.55 -9.17 -1.38
N ALA A 55 6.81 -9.10 -2.69
CA ALA A 55 7.76 -9.97 -3.37
C ALA A 55 9.20 -9.77 -2.86
N GLY A 56 9.67 -8.52 -2.81
CA GLY A 56 11.03 -8.21 -2.30
C GLY A 56 11.22 -8.60 -0.83
N ARG A 57 10.21 -8.42 0.01
CA ARG A 57 10.23 -8.87 1.40
C ARG A 57 10.35 -10.40 1.49
N LEU A 58 9.60 -11.14 0.66
CA LEU A 58 9.66 -12.59 0.63
C LEU A 58 11.08 -13.05 0.29
N GLU A 59 11.69 -12.49 -0.76
CA GLU A 59 13.07 -12.81 -1.14
C GLU A 59 14.07 -12.50 -0.03
N TYR A 60 13.96 -11.36 0.64
CA TYR A 60 14.83 -10.99 1.76
C TYR A 60 14.73 -11.97 2.94
N MET A 61 13.53 -12.48 3.23
CA MET A 61 13.29 -13.43 4.33
C MET A 61 13.82 -14.84 4.05
N HIS A 62 14.06 -15.18 2.79
CA HIS A 62 14.60 -16.47 2.36
C HIS A 62 16.09 -16.43 2.01
N ARG A 63 16.77 -15.30 2.29
CA ARG A 63 18.23 -15.18 2.26
C ARG A 63 18.81 -15.35 3.66
#